data_AF-A0A4Q3WQN4-F1
#
_entry.id   AF-A0A4Q3WQN4-F1
#
_cell.length_a   1.000
_cell.length_b   1.000
_cell.length_c   1.000
_cell.angle_alpha   90.00
_cell.angle_beta   90.00
_cell.angle_gamma   90.00
#
_symmetry.space_group_name_H-M   'P 1'
#
loop_
_entity.id
_entity.type
_entity.pdbx_description
1 polymer ?
#
loop_
_entity_poly.entity_id
_entity_poly.type
_entity_poly.pdbx_seq_one_letter_code
_entity_poly.pdbx_strand_id
1 'polypeptide(L)'
;MKTKQGYVMNLKLRERILALMVQDGGRLTLTAAAAELGVGRRTLVDYMTKEMRAEIAARKARGDGVSLEDVDRAMMRQACGGNVAAARLVYMRMAQKGEVGPLPSLDDMEAELMKLKQLEATTNGKRDDETAGDAAAMGDGQAGPSD
;
A
#
# COMPACT_ATOMS: atom_id res chain seq x y z
N MET A 1 -44.50 26.20 -1.07
CA MET A 1 -44.19 25.72 -2.45
C MET A 1 -42.68 25.65 -2.62
N LYS A 2 -42.08 24.48 -2.85
CA LYS A 2 -40.66 24.39 -3.25
C LYS A 2 -40.59 24.68 -4.76
N THR A 3 -39.90 25.74 -5.16
CA THR A 3 -39.74 26.10 -6.58
C THR A 3 -38.95 25.01 -7.30
N LYS A 4 -39.29 24.72 -8.57
CA LYS A 4 -38.56 23.73 -9.40
C LYS A 4 -37.04 23.99 -9.40
N GLN A 5 -36.64 25.26 -9.37
CA GLN A 5 -35.24 25.70 -9.34
C GLN A 5 -34.54 25.39 -8.00
N GLY A 6 -35.22 25.59 -6.87
CA GLY A 6 -34.69 25.22 -5.55
C GLY A 6 -34.50 23.72 -5.37
N TYR A 7 -35.38 22.91 -5.97
CA TYR A 7 -35.24 21.44 -5.99
C TYR A 7 -34.02 20.99 -6.82
N VAL A 8 -33.81 21.58 -8.00
CA VAL A 8 -32.65 21.25 -8.85
C VAL A 8 -31.32 21.65 -8.20
N MET A 9 -31.25 22.81 -7.55
CA MET A 9 -30.04 23.21 -6.79
C MET A 9 -29.77 22.26 -5.63
N ASN A 10 -30.81 21.82 -4.93
CA ASN A 10 -30.70 20.88 -3.81
C ASN A 10 -30.18 19.51 -4.27
N LEU A 11 -30.66 19.02 -5.42
CA LEU A 11 -30.21 17.77 -6.03
C LEU A 11 -28.74 17.84 -6.47
N LYS A 12 -28.32 18.97 -7.08
CA LYS A 12 -26.92 19.21 -7.45
C LYS A 12 -25.99 19.24 -6.23
N LEU A 13 -26.42 19.86 -5.13
CA LEU A 13 -25.64 19.87 -3.89
C LEU A 13 -25.53 18.46 -3.30
N ARG A 14 -26.62 17.68 -3.31
CA ARG A 14 -26.61 16.29 -2.85
C ARG A 14 -25.58 15.45 -3.62
N GLU A 15 -25.59 15.50 -4.94
CA GLU A 15 -24.62 14.73 -5.75
C GLU A 15 -23.17 15.19 -5.51
N ARG A 16 -22.92 16.49 -5.32
CA ARG A 16 -21.59 16.99 -4.96
C ARG A 16 -21.12 16.46 -3.60
N ILE A 17 -22.02 16.41 -2.60
CA ILE A 17 -21.71 15.82 -1.29
C ILE A 17 -21.38 14.33 -1.45
N LEU A 18 -22.18 13.58 -2.22
CA LEU A 18 -21.92 12.16 -2.47
C LEU A 18 -20.55 11.94 -3.12
N ALA A 19 -20.25 12.66 -4.21
CA ALA A 19 -18.98 12.53 -4.91
C ALA A 19 -17.79 12.79 -4.00
N LEU A 20 -17.81 13.90 -3.23
CA LEU A 20 -16.73 14.26 -2.32
C LEU A 20 -16.54 13.20 -1.21
N MET A 21 -17.63 12.79 -0.55
CA MET A 21 -17.57 11.86 0.57
C MET A 21 -17.16 10.44 0.16
N VAL A 22 -17.46 10.07 -1.09
CA VAL A 22 -17.08 8.81 -1.70
C VAL A 22 -15.58 8.84 -2.05
N GLN A 23 -15.13 9.86 -2.76
CA GLN A 23 -13.75 10.02 -3.25
C GLN A 23 -12.73 10.13 -2.12
N ASP A 24 -13.02 10.92 -1.09
CA ASP A 24 -12.08 11.11 0.02
C ASP A 24 -11.95 9.87 0.93
N GLY A 25 -12.87 8.90 0.81
CA GLY A 25 -12.83 7.70 1.62
C GLY A 25 -13.26 7.91 3.07
N GLY A 26 -13.65 9.13 3.48
CA GLY A 26 -14.13 9.46 4.83
C GLY A 26 -13.04 9.97 5.76
N ARG A 27 -11.96 10.54 5.21
CA ARG A 27 -10.84 11.15 5.92
C ARG A 27 -11.12 12.62 6.26
N LEU A 28 -11.93 13.30 5.45
CA LEU A 28 -12.37 14.67 5.65
C LEU A 28 -13.32 14.76 6.85
N THR A 29 -13.02 15.70 7.72
CA THR A 29 -13.99 16.14 8.74
C THR A 29 -15.17 16.83 8.06
N LEU A 30 -16.35 16.81 8.69
CA LEU A 30 -17.52 17.54 8.19
C LEU A 30 -17.25 19.04 8.00
N THR A 31 -16.36 19.63 8.80
CA THR A 31 -15.99 21.04 8.66
C THR A 31 -15.17 21.27 7.38
N ALA A 32 -14.19 20.42 7.10
CA ALA A 32 -13.37 20.53 5.88
C ALA A 32 -14.20 20.25 4.62
N ALA A 33 -15.07 19.24 4.66
CA ALA A 33 -15.97 18.95 3.54
C ALA A 33 -16.97 20.09 3.27
N ALA A 34 -17.47 20.76 4.32
CA ALA A 34 -18.34 21.91 4.15
C ALA A 34 -17.63 23.09 3.47
N ALA A 35 -16.36 23.33 3.82
CA ALA A 35 -15.52 24.35 3.20
C ALA A 35 -15.28 24.06 1.70
N GLU A 36 -14.91 22.81 1.36
CA GLU A 36 -14.76 22.34 -0.02
C GLU A 36 -16.04 22.53 -0.87
N LEU A 37 -17.19 22.25 -0.27
CA LEU A 37 -18.48 22.35 -0.95
C LEU A 37 -18.99 23.80 -1.05
N GLY A 38 -18.39 24.74 -0.32
CA GLY A 38 -18.84 26.12 -0.21
C GLY A 38 -20.17 26.26 0.52
N VAL A 39 -20.44 25.40 1.51
CA VAL A 39 -21.69 25.40 2.28
C VAL A 39 -21.43 25.52 3.77
N GLY A 40 -22.43 25.96 4.53
CA GLY A 40 -22.35 25.97 5.99
C GLY A 40 -22.26 24.55 6.55
N ARG A 41 -21.46 24.35 7.61
CA ARG A 41 -21.36 23.06 8.33
C ARG A 41 -22.74 22.53 8.76
N ARG A 42 -23.63 23.41 9.23
CA ARG A 42 -25.01 23.06 9.61
C ARG A 42 -25.77 22.44 8.44
N THR A 43 -25.70 23.06 7.27
CA THR A 43 -26.31 22.56 6.04
C THR A 43 -25.77 21.18 5.70
N LEU A 44 -24.46 20.96 5.74
CA LEU A 44 -23.90 19.63 5.47
C LEU A 44 -24.41 18.57 6.45
N VAL A 45 -24.52 18.91 7.74
CA VAL A 45 -25.10 18.01 8.76
C VAL A 45 -26.53 17.61 8.42
N ASP A 46 -27.35 18.55 7.97
CA ASP A 46 -28.75 18.29 7.59
C ASP A 46 -28.88 17.31 6.41
N TYR A 47 -27.89 17.33 5.49
CA TYR A 47 -27.82 16.37 4.38
C TYR A 47 -27.30 15.00 4.79
N MET A 48 -26.56 14.88 5.90
CA MET A 48 -25.94 13.63 6.34
C MET A 48 -26.92 12.71 7.10
N THR A 49 -28.07 12.45 6.47
CA THR A 49 -29.11 11.53 6.95
C THR A 49 -28.65 10.06 6.89
N LYS A 50 -29.45 9.14 7.46
CA LYS A 50 -29.16 7.71 7.41
C LYS A 50 -29.11 7.19 5.97
N GLU A 51 -30.03 7.65 5.13
CA GLU A 51 -30.13 7.28 3.71
C GLU A 51 -28.94 7.81 2.93
N MET A 52 -28.50 9.04 3.19
CA MET A 52 -27.30 9.61 2.57
C MET A 52 -26.05 8.81 2.92
N ARG A 53 -25.90 8.42 4.19
CA ARG A 53 -24.76 7.58 4.63
C ARG A 53 -24.80 6.20 4.00
N ALA A 54 -25.98 5.60 3.87
CA ALA A 54 -26.15 4.31 3.20
C ALA A 54 -25.77 4.41 1.71
N GLU A 55 -26.17 5.48 1.03
CA GLU A 55 -25.79 5.73 -0.37
C GLU A 55 -24.27 5.93 -0.54
N ILE A 56 -23.63 6.71 0.35
CA ILE A 56 -22.17 6.87 0.36
C ILE A 56 -21.49 5.51 0.53
N ALA A 57 -21.95 4.70 1.49
CA ALA A 57 -21.40 3.37 1.73
C ALA A 57 -21.60 2.44 0.52
N ALA A 58 -22.77 2.46 -0.12
CA ALA A 58 -23.05 1.67 -1.31
C ALA A 58 -22.17 2.08 -2.50
N ARG A 59 -22.00 3.38 -2.74
CA ARG A 59 -21.08 3.91 -3.78
C ARG A 59 -19.65 3.49 -3.53
N LYS A 60 -19.17 3.60 -2.29
CA LYS A 60 -17.83 3.11 -1.90
C LYS A 60 -17.68 1.60 -2.12
N ALA A 61 -18.69 0.81 -1.78
CA ALA A 61 -18.67 -0.64 -1.99
C ALA A 61 -18.64 -1.03 -3.48
N ARG A 62 -19.21 -0.20 -4.36
CA ARG A 62 -19.09 -0.36 -5.82
C ARG A 62 -17.73 0.08 -6.37
N GLY A 63 -16.89 0.72 -5.56
CA GLY A 63 -15.61 1.28 -5.99
C GLY A 63 -15.73 2.66 -6.63
N ASP A 64 -16.88 3.33 -6.51
CA ASP A 64 -17.01 4.71 -6.95
C ASP A 64 -15.99 5.57 -6.18
N GLY A 65 -15.31 6.49 -6.87
CA GLY A 65 -14.31 7.38 -6.27
C GLY A 65 -12.97 6.72 -5.89
N VAL A 66 -12.75 5.44 -6.18
CA VAL A 66 -11.44 4.81 -6.04
C VAL A 66 -10.56 5.23 -7.22
N SER A 67 -9.45 5.91 -6.92
CA SER A 67 -8.48 6.26 -7.96
C SER A 67 -7.63 5.05 -8.35
N LEU A 68 -7.18 5.00 -9.61
CA LEU A 68 -6.23 3.98 -10.06
C LEU A 68 -4.93 3.99 -9.24
N GLU A 69 -4.54 5.14 -8.69
CA GLU A 69 -3.38 5.28 -7.80
C GLU A 69 -3.62 4.64 -6.43
N ASP A 70 -4.83 4.74 -5.88
CA ASP A 70 -5.20 4.06 -4.64
C ASP A 70 -5.23 2.54 -4.82
N VAL A 71 -5.69 2.06 -5.99
CA VAL A 71 -5.60 0.64 -6.36
C VAL A 71 -4.15 0.19 -6.41
N ASP A 72 -3.28 0.96 -7.09
CA ASP A 72 -1.85 0.65 -7.17
C ASP A 72 -1.20 0.59 -5.79
N ARG A 73 -1.50 1.56 -4.93
CA ARG A 73 -0.98 1.61 -3.56
C ARG A 73 -1.48 0.42 -2.73
N ALA A 74 -2.74 0.04 -2.87
CA ALA A 74 -3.30 -1.13 -2.19
C ALA A 74 -2.65 -2.43 -2.69
N MET A 75 -2.46 -2.57 -4.01
CA MET A 75 -1.77 -3.72 -4.60
C MET A 75 -0.31 -3.80 -4.16
N MET A 76 0.41 -2.68 -4.12
CA MET A 76 1.79 -2.62 -3.60
C MET A 76 1.86 -3.08 -2.14
N ARG A 77 0.95 -2.62 -1.28
CA ARG A 77 0.91 -3.08 0.13
C ARG A 77 0.69 -4.58 0.25
N GLN A 78 -0.22 -5.13 -0.55
CA GLN A 78 -0.46 -6.58 -0.58
C GLN A 78 0.77 -7.34 -1.08
N ALA A 79 1.43 -6.84 -2.13
CA ALA A 79 2.66 -7.42 -2.65
C ALA A 79 3.78 -7.44 -1.59
N CYS A 80 4.00 -6.31 -0.89
CA CYS A 80 4.96 -6.22 0.21
C CYS A 80 4.58 -7.12 1.40
N GLY A 81 3.29 -7.43 1.57
CA GLY A 81 2.80 -8.40 2.56
C GLY A 81 2.96 -9.86 2.16
N GLY A 82 3.63 -10.16 1.03
CA GLY A 82 3.87 -11.52 0.55
C GLY A 82 2.77 -12.08 -0.36
N ASN A 83 1.78 -11.27 -0.77
CA ASN A 83 0.78 -11.72 -1.73
C ASN A 83 1.39 -11.77 -3.15
N VAL A 84 1.73 -12.97 -3.59
CA VAL A 84 2.38 -13.22 -4.89
C VAL A 84 1.51 -12.77 -6.07
N ALA A 85 0.19 -12.95 -6.00
CA ALA A 85 -0.71 -12.50 -7.07
C ALA A 85 -0.71 -10.98 -7.19
N ALA A 86 -0.73 -10.26 -6.07
CA ALA A 86 -0.60 -8.81 -6.06
C ALA A 86 0.76 -8.33 -6.58
N ALA A 87 1.85 -8.99 -6.19
CA ALA A 87 3.19 -8.69 -6.68
C ALA A 87 3.31 -8.86 -8.20
N ARG A 88 2.70 -9.91 -8.75
CA ARG A 88 2.66 -10.14 -10.21
C ARG A 88 1.90 -9.03 -10.94
N LEU A 89 0.74 -8.61 -10.43
CA LEU A 89 -0.05 -7.54 -11.03
C LEU A 89 0.68 -6.19 -11.01
N VAL A 90 1.33 -5.87 -9.88
CA VAL A 90 2.21 -4.70 -9.75
C VAL A 90 3.31 -4.72 -10.81
N TYR A 91 4.03 -5.84 -10.92
CA TYR A 91 5.13 -5.95 -11.86
C TYR A 91 4.66 -5.76 -13.31
N MET A 92 3.58 -6.44 -13.70
CA MET A 92 3.00 -6.30 -15.05
C MET A 92 2.63 -4.85 -15.36
N ARG A 93 2.09 -4.13 -14.37
CA ARG A 93 1.73 -2.71 -14.53
C ARG A 93 2.95 -1.81 -14.65
N MET A 94 4.02 -2.05 -13.90
CA MET A 94 5.29 -1.32 -14.05
C MET A 94 5.96 -1.61 -15.41
N ALA A 95 5.88 -2.86 -15.89
CA ALA A 95 6.38 -3.25 -17.19
C ALA A 95 5.64 -2.55 -18.33
N GLN A 96 4.30 -2.42 -18.22
CA GLN A 96 3.49 -1.63 -19.17
C GLN A 96 3.87 -0.15 -19.20
N LYS A 97 4.34 0.40 -18.06
CA LYS A 97 4.86 1.77 -17.97
C LYS A 97 6.31 1.90 -18.45
N GLY A 98 6.98 0.79 -18.77
CA GLY A 98 8.40 0.76 -19.16
C GLY A 98 9.37 1.00 -18.01
N GLU A 99 8.91 0.91 -16.75
CA GLU A 99 9.74 1.14 -15.55
C GLU A 99 10.58 -0.09 -15.20
N VAL A 100 10.12 -1.27 -15.60
CA VAL A 100 10.84 -2.55 -15.42
C VAL A 100 10.83 -3.33 -16.72
N GLY A 101 11.80 -4.25 -16.84
CA GLY A 101 11.87 -5.20 -17.96
C GLY A 101 10.68 -6.18 -17.98
N PRO A 102 10.57 -7.00 -19.03
CA PRO A 102 9.61 -8.09 -19.06
C PRO A 102 9.88 -9.08 -17.92
N LEU A 103 8.81 -9.76 -17.46
CA LEU A 103 8.95 -10.83 -16.48
C LEU A 103 9.95 -11.87 -17.03
N PRO A 104 10.98 -12.24 -16.25
CA PRO A 104 11.89 -13.31 -16.65
C PRO A 104 11.10 -14.60 -16.87
N SER A 105 11.61 -15.45 -17.77
CA SER A 105 11.00 -16.77 -17.96
C SER A 105 11.12 -17.61 -16.69
N LEU A 106 10.32 -18.68 -16.57
CA LEU A 106 10.43 -19.60 -15.44
C LEU A 106 11.85 -20.18 -15.34
N ASP A 107 12.46 -20.49 -16.48
CA ASP A 107 13.82 -21.02 -16.57
C ASP A 107 14.85 -19.99 -16.08
N ASP A 108 14.69 -18.71 -16.44
CA ASP A 108 15.54 -17.63 -15.95
C ASP A 108 15.39 -17.42 -14.44
N MET A 109 14.16 -17.55 -13.92
CA MET A 109 13.89 -17.44 -12.48
C MET A 109 14.52 -18.59 -11.69
N GLU A 110 14.44 -19.82 -12.19
CA GLU A 110 15.07 -20.98 -11.56
C GLU A 110 16.59 -20.88 -11.55
N ALA A 111 17.17 -20.40 -12.65
CA ALA A 111 18.60 -20.13 -12.75
C ALA A 111 19.05 -19.05 -11.75
N GLU A 112 18.31 -17.95 -11.62
CA GLU A 112 18.60 -16.91 -10.62
C GLU A 112 18.41 -17.40 -9.19
N LEU A 113 17.39 -18.23 -8.91
CA LEU A 113 17.21 -18.87 -7.60
C LEU A 113 18.40 -19.78 -7.24
N MET A 114 18.90 -20.55 -8.20
CA MET A 114 20.09 -21.39 -8.01
C MET A 114 21.33 -20.54 -7.72
N LYS A 115 21.53 -19.43 -8.44
CA LYS A 115 22.61 -18.48 -8.16
C LYS A 115 22.49 -17.87 -6.76
N LEU A 116 21.30 -17.43 -6.37
CA LEU A 116 21.05 -16.86 -5.04
C LEU A 116 21.34 -17.86 -3.93
N LYS A 117 20.93 -19.12 -4.08
CA LYS A 117 21.26 -20.19 -3.12
C LYS A 117 22.77 -20.46 -3.02
N GLN A 118 23.48 -20.41 -4.15
CA GLN A 118 24.95 -20.53 -4.15
C GLN A 118 25.62 -19.33 -3.47
N LEU A 119 25.08 -18.12 -3.67
CA LEU A 119 25.50 -16.89 -2.98
C LEU A 119 25.24 -16.96 -1.47
N GLU A 120 24.07 -17.43 -1.03
CA GLU A 120 23.79 -17.66 0.40
C GLU A 120 24.74 -18.70 1.01
N ALA A 121 24.98 -19.82 0.32
CA ALA A 121 25.89 -20.85 0.80
C ALA A 121 27.33 -20.34 0.93
N THR A 122 27.81 -19.54 -0.03
CA THR A 122 29.17 -18.97 0.01
C THR A 122 29.32 -17.82 1.01
N THR A 123 28.27 -17.04 1.25
CA THR A 123 28.27 -15.96 2.26
C THR A 123 28.08 -16.46 3.69
N ASN A 124 27.36 -17.57 3.90
CA ASN A 124 27.31 -18.24 5.20
C ASN A 124 28.60 -19.02 5.48
N GLY A 125 29.17 -19.72 4.49
CA GLY A 125 30.46 -20.41 4.66
C GLY A 125 31.63 -19.49 5.01
N LYS A 126 31.64 -18.25 4.49
CA LYS A 126 32.63 -17.23 4.89
C LYS A 126 32.43 -16.69 6.32
N ARG A 127 31.20 -16.67 6.83
CA ARG A 127 30.92 -16.29 8.22
C ARG A 127 31.40 -17.34 9.22
N ASP A 128 31.33 -18.61 8.84
CA ASP A 128 31.78 -19.72 9.69
C ASP A 128 33.33 -19.78 9.77
N ASP A 129 34.04 -19.47 8.69
CA ASP A 129 35.51 -19.40 8.66
C ASP A 129 36.09 -18.23 9.50
N GLU A 130 35.41 -17.08 9.56
CA GLU A 130 35.85 -15.95 10.42
C GLU A 130 35.68 -16.25 11.92
N THR A 131 34.71 -17.08 12.31
CA THR A 131 34.57 -17.52 13.71
C THR A 131 35.51 -18.65 14.12
N ALA A 132 36.06 -19.41 13.17
CA ALA A 132 37.02 -20.48 13.46
C ALA A 132 38.46 -19.98 13.63
N GLY A 133 38.80 -18.81 13.08
CA GLY A 133 40.14 -18.22 13.16
C GLY A 133 40.53 -17.63 14.52
N ASP A 134 39.55 -17.20 15.34
CA ASP A 134 39.82 -16.48 16.60
C ASP A 134 39.95 -17.40 17.82
N ALA A 135 39.53 -18.67 17.71
CA ALA A 135 39.64 -19.65 18.81
C ALA A 135 41.00 -20.38 18.87
N ALA A 136 41.85 -20.26 17.83
CA ALA A 136 43.12 -20.99 17.75
C ALA A 136 44.34 -20.20 18.27
N ALA A 137 44.17 -18.94 18.71
CA ALA A 137 45.27 -18.06 19.11
C ALA A 137 45.49 -17.93 20.64
N MET A 138 44.90 -18.80 21.47
CA MET A 138 45.18 -18.86 22.92
C MET A 138 45.73 -20.22 23.33
N GLY A 139 46.96 -20.51 22.91
CA GLY A 139 47.76 -21.63 23.38
C GLY A 139 49.17 -21.14 23.74
N ASP A 140 49.65 -21.60 24.89
CA ASP A 140 51.03 -21.54 25.39
C ASP A 140 51.46 -20.31 26.21
N GLY A 141 50.81 -20.16 27.37
CA GLY A 141 51.35 -19.46 28.54
C GLY A 141 52.25 -20.37 29.37
N GLN A 142 53.55 -20.19 29.19
CA GLN A 142 54.69 -20.87 29.79
C GLN A 142 54.66 -20.96 31.33
N ALA A 143 54.80 -22.18 31.87
CA ALA A 143 55.06 -22.40 33.29
C ALA A 143 56.53 -22.08 33.63
N GLY A 144 56.76 -21.19 34.59
CA GLY A 144 58.06 -20.87 35.18
C GLY A 144 58.02 -21.07 36.71
N PRO A 145 59.17 -21.41 37.34
CA PRO A 145 59.20 -22.25 38.52
C PRO A 145 58.85 -21.53 39.82
N SER A 146 58.37 -22.34 40.76
CA SER A 146 58.11 -22.02 42.16
C SER A 146 59.41 -21.83 42.93
N ASP A 147 59.52 -20.70 43.63
CA ASP A 147 60.37 -20.53 44.82
C ASP A 147 59.52 -20.70 46.09
#